data_AF-A0A9W7IQX8-F1
#
_entry.id   AF-A0A9W7IQX8-F1
#
_cell.length_a   1.000
_cell.length_b   1.000
_cell.length_c   1.000
_cell.angle_alpha   90.00
_cell.angle_beta   90.00
_cell.angle_gamma   90.00
#
_symmetry.space_group_name_H-M   'P 1'
#
loop_
_entity.id
_entity.type
_entity.pdbx_description
1 polymer ?
#
loop_
_entity_poly.entity_id
_entity_poly.type
_entity_poly.pdbx_seq_one_letter_code
_entity_poly.pdbx_strand_id
1 'polypeptide(L)'
;MMYLVPFWIAFLVGILVGWAWKPKWAGQVTRKLSCALTKSLELSLPWSPCFNSLNMQSDACESWAIDNGDQGKPLSVSPSEYDNCSIRCSTSVANEGRSSVVTGEDLKHLWQLVEMRDGGPTWMHMMDRSTPNMSYHAWRRDPNTGPPQYRTETVFENATAKMVRDFFWDDEFRPKWDDMLAYSATIEECSTTGTMVVQWIRKFPFFCSDREYIIGRRIWEVDGSYYCVTKGVSCPSIPRRSKPRRVDMYYSSWCIRAVESRRGNGQLTACEVLLFHHEDMGIPWEFAKLGVRQGMWATVKKIEPGLRAYQKERESLASLSQSAYMAQINTKIRAEYLRSLGSNEHLSKSDVGDTSENPLSKNISRALIYGGLIVLACSLDHRVLSKVFIFGMGRRLANRGNGLS
;
A
#
# COMPACT_ATOMS: atom_id res chain seq x y z
N MET A 1 43.07 25.31 18.26
CA MET A 1 42.68 24.63 17.00
C MET A 1 43.35 23.26 16.91
N MET A 2 42.88 22.23 17.63
CA MET A 2 43.52 20.88 17.60
C MET A 2 42.56 19.68 17.57
N TYR A 3 41.27 19.83 17.87
CA TYR A 3 40.32 18.70 17.95
C TYR A 3 39.50 18.43 16.68
N LEU A 4 39.63 19.26 15.63
CA LEU A 4 38.96 19.01 14.33
C LEU A 4 39.75 18.07 13.41
N VAL A 5 41.08 18.01 13.55
CA VAL A 5 41.96 17.22 12.67
C VAL A 5 41.64 15.70 12.69
N PRO A 6 41.39 15.05 13.85
CA PRO A 6 41.11 13.61 13.88
C PRO A 6 39.82 13.23 13.14
N PHE A 7 38.77 14.07 13.22
CA PHE A 7 37.48 13.80 12.56
C PHE A 7 37.58 13.84 11.04
N TRP A 8 38.31 14.81 10.48
CA TRP A 8 38.55 14.87 9.03
C TRP A 8 39.39 13.71 8.52
N ILE A 9 40.38 13.23 9.30
CA ILE A 9 41.15 12.03 8.96
C ILE A 9 40.23 10.80 8.95
N ALA A 10 39.41 10.59 9.98
CA ALA A 10 38.47 9.47 10.03
C ALA A 10 37.46 9.49 8.87
N PHE A 11 36.95 10.67 8.50
CA PHE A 11 36.06 10.85 7.35
C PHE A 11 36.73 10.52 6.01
N LEU A 12 37.96 11.01 5.79
CA LEU A 12 38.73 10.74 4.57
C LEU A 12 39.14 9.26 4.46
N VAL A 13 39.53 8.62 5.57
CA VAL A 13 39.78 7.17 5.62
C VAL A 13 38.50 6.38 5.32
N GLY A 14 37.34 6.80 5.86
CA GLY A 14 36.05 6.20 5.54
C GLY A 14 35.69 6.27 4.06
N ILE A 15 35.96 7.41 3.41
CA ILE A 15 35.78 7.58 1.96
C ILE A 15 36.75 6.67 1.19
N LEU A 16 38.04 6.65 1.54
CA LEU A 16 39.05 5.83 0.85
C LEU A 16 38.75 4.33 0.98
N VAL A 17 38.35 3.86 2.16
CA VAL A 17 37.91 2.47 2.37
C VAL A 17 36.64 2.17 1.58
N GLY A 18 35.65 3.08 1.57
CA GLY A 18 34.43 2.94 0.78
C GLY A 18 34.66 2.87 -0.74
N TRP A 19 35.64 3.61 -1.26
CA TRP A 19 36.04 3.58 -2.67
C TRP A 19 36.91 2.37 -3.03
N ALA A 20 37.74 1.89 -2.09
CA ALA A 20 38.54 0.67 -2.24
C ALA A 20 37.69 -0.61 -2.14
N TRP A 21 36.57 -0.57 -1.42
CA TRP A 21 35.69 -1.73 -1.20
C TRP A 21 34.82 -2.05 -2.43
N LYS A 22 35.45 -2.60 -3.48
CA LYS A 22 34.76 -3.20 -4.62
C LYS A 22 34.22 -4.59 -4.23
N PRO A 23 32.90 -4.79 -4.07
CA PRO A 23 32.36 -6.11 -3.77
C PRO A 23 32.59 -7.08 -4.94
N LYS A 24 33.15 -8.26 -4.65
CA LYS A 24 33.54 -9.24 -5.69
C LYS A 24 32.37 -9.70 -6.57
N TRP A 25 31.12 -9.62 -6.10
CA TRP A 25 29.92 -9.96 -6.88
C TRP A 25 29.68 -9.02 -8.08
N ALA A 26 30.15 -7.77 -8.04
CA ALA A 26 29.93 -6.80 -9.12
C ALA A 26 30.63 -7.20 -10.44
N GLY A 27 31.74 -7.94 -10.38
CA GLY A 27 32.44 -8.47 -11.56
C GLY A 27 31.81 -9.73 -12.16
N GLN A 28 30.91 -10.40 -11.43
CA GLN A 28 30.32 -11.68 -11.84
C GLN A 28 28.96 -11.49 -12.54
N VAL A 29 28.25 -10.41 -12.24
CA VAL A 29 27.01 -10.01 -12.94
C VAL A 29 27.31 -9.48 -14.34
N THR A 30 28.29 -8.59 -14.47
CA THR A 30 28.69 -7.99 -15.76
C THR A 30 29.15 -9.04 -16.78
N ARG A 31 29.91 -10.07 -16.34
CA ARG A 31 30.39 -11.15 -17.21
C ARG A 31 29.30 -12.13 -17.65
N LYS A 32 28.17 -12.21 -16.93
CA LYS A 32 26.95 -12.92 -17.40
C LYS A 32 26.17 -12.08 -18.42
N LEU A 33 26.03 -10.77 -18.19
CA LEU A 33 25.32 -9.88 -19.11
C LEU A 33 26.03 -9.72 -20.46
N SER A 34 27.36 -9.64 -20.49
CA SER A 34 28.14 -9.51 -21.74
C SER A 34 28.08 -10.74 -22.65
N CYS A 35 27.67 -11.90 -22.14
CA CYS A 35 27.50 -13.13 -22.91
C CYS A 35 26.04 -13.38 -23.35
N ALA A 36 25.08 -12.69 -22.72
CA ALA A 36 23.68 -12.67 -23.15
C ALA A 36 23.43 -11.61 -24.23
N LEU A 37 23.99 -10.40 -24.09
CA LEU A 37 23.73 -9.27 -24.98
C LEU A 37 24.28 -9.46 -26.40
N THR A 38 25.31 -10.30 -26.56
CA THR A 38 25.87 -10.70 -27.86
C THR A 38 25.07 -11.80 -28.58
N LYS A 39 23.91 -12.21 -28.06
CA LYS A 39 22.99 -13.18 -28.69
C LYS A 39 21.59 -12.61 -29.01
N SER A 40 21.37 -11.31 -28.90
CA SER A 40 20.03 -10.71 -29.08
C SER A 40 20.02 -9.37 -29.83
N LEU A 41 21.01 -9.09 -30.69
CA LEU A 41 21.11 -7.81 -31.40
C LEU A 41 21.65 -7.92 -32.84
N GLU A 42 21.26 -8.99 -33.53
CA GLU A 42 21.12 -9.04 -34.99
C GLU A 42 19.68 -9.56 -35.29
N LEU A 43 18.93 -9.07 -36.28
CA LEU A 43 19.17 -7.93 -37.18
C LEU A 43 17.83 -7.26 -37.58
N SER A 44 17.92 -6.21 -38.39
CA SER A 44 16.89 -5.21 -38.71
C SER A 44 15.68 -5.65 -39.56
N LEU A 45 14.60 -4.85 -39.46
CA LEU A 45 13.50 -4.72 -40.44
C LEU A 45 14.01 -4.09 -41.78
N PRO A 46 13.19 -3.92 -42.84
CA PRO A 46 12.60 -5.00 -43.65
C PRO A 46 12.65 -4.74 -45.19
N TRP A 47 12.79 -5.79 -46.03
CA TRP A 47 12.27 -5.77 -47.42
C TRP A 47 12.07 -7.20 -47.97
N SER A 48 11.15 -7.36 -48.92
CA SER A 48 10.81 -8.61 -49.66
C SER A 48 11.63 -8.74 -50.98
N PRO A 49 11.45 -9.74 -51.88
CA PRO A 49 10.57 -10.92 -51.87
C PRO A 49 11.24 -12.28 -52.23
N CYS A 50 10.44 -13.36 -52.28
CA CYS A 50 10.59 -14.67 -52.96
C CYS A 50 12.02 -15.27 -53.14
N PHE A 51 12.27 -16.53 -52.74
CA PHE A 51 11.61 -17.73 -53.29
C PHE A 51 11.78 -18.98 -52.37
N ASN A 52 11.13 -20.09 -52.74
CA ASN A 52 11.51 -21.52 -52.66
C ASN A 52 12.70 -21.98 -51.76
N SER A 53 12.73 -23.20 -51.21
CA SER A 53 11.75 -24.30 -51.01
C SER A 53 12.52 -25.45 -50.29
N LEU A 54 11.82 -26.48 -49.82
CA LEU A 54 12.36 -27.74 -49.26
C LEU A 54 13.19 -27.61 -47.97
N ASN A 55 13.55 -28.69 -47.27
CA ASN A 55 12.77 -29.86 -46.80
C ASN A 55 13.65 -30.64 -45.81
N MET A 56 13.06 -31.42 -44.90
CA MET A 56 13.70 -32.53 -44.15
C MET A 56 14.89 -32.16 -43.22
N GLN A 57 15.32 -32.99 -42.26
CA GLN A 57 14.67 -34.01 -41.41
C GLN A 57 15.72 -34.47 -40.37
N SER A 58 15.30 -35.00 -39.21
CA SER A 58 16.12 -35.87 -38.31
C SER A 58 17.37 -35.22 -37.66
N ASP A 59 17.96 -35.76 -36.59
CA ASP A 59 17.53 -36.84 -35.70
C ASP A 59 18.01 -36.62 -34.24
N ALA A 60 17.55 -37.52 -33.38
CA ALA A 60 18.20 -37.98 -32.15
C ALA A 60 19.71 -38.36 -32.33
N CYS A 61 20.57 -38.53 -31.32
CA CYS A 61 20.49 -38.32 -29.86
C CYS A 61 21.91 -37.88 -29.38
N GLU A 62 22.53 -38.16 -28.22
CA GLU A 62 22.21 -38.99 -27.04
C GLU A 62 22.92 -38.44 -25.77
N SER A 63 22.72 -39.08 -24.62
CA SER A 63 23.34 -38.70 -23.33
C SER A 63 24.67 -39.40 -23.04
N TRP A 64 25.71 -38.65 -22.68
CA TRP A 64 26.87 -39.16 -21.92
C TRP A 64 27.06 -38.33 -20.65
N ALA A 65 27.29 -39.01 -19.52
CA ALA A 65 27.49 -38.39 -18.21
C ALA A 65 28.91 -38.69 -17.68
N ILE A 66 29.49 -37.71 -16.98
CA ILE A 66 30.67 -37.91 -16.14
C ILE A 66 30.39 -37.27 -14.78
N ASP A 67 30.59 -38.05 -13.71
CA ASP A 67 30.58 -37.60 -12.33
C ASP A 67 31.99 -37.15 -11.91
N ASN A 68 32.07 -36.09 -11.09
CA ASN A 68 33.10 -35.88 -10.04
C ASN A 68 32.95 -34.49 -9.38
N GLY A 69 33.25 -34.42 -8.07
CA GLY A 69 33.78 -33.22 -7.42
C GLY A 69 32.76 -32.23 -6.82
N ASP A 70 32.50 -32.38 -5.51
CA ASP A 70 31.80 -31.39 -4.69
C ASP A 70 32.56 -30.05 -4.61
N GLN A 71 31.86 -28.94 -4.89
CA GLN A 71 32.03 -27.66 -4.18
C GLN A 71 30.72 -26.85 -4.10
N GLY A 72 30.20 -26.67 -2.89
CA GLY A 72 29.64 -25.39 -2.41
C GLY A 72 28.57 -24.69 -3.25
N LYS A 73 27.34 -25.23 -3.28
CA LYS A 73 26.16 -24.48 -3.78
C LYS A 73 25.79 -23.33 -2.84
N PRO A 74 25.38 -22.15 -3.34
CA PRO A 74 24.76 -21.12 -2.51
C PRO A 74 23.38 -21.57 -2.01
N LEU A 75 23.01 -21.21 -0.78
CA LEU A 75 21.70 -21.55 -0.20
C LEU A 75 20.56 -20.85 -0.97
N SER A 76 19.84 -21.61 -1.78
CA SER A 76 18.45 -21.30 -2.14
C SER A 76 17.55 -21.74 -0.99
N VAL A 77 17.04 -20.79 -0.20
CA VAL A 77 16.12 -21.10 0.90
C VAL A 77 14.84 -21.74 0.34
N SER A 78 14.55 -22.96 0.81
CA SER A 78 13.35 -23.72 0.46
C SER A 78 12.11 -23.14 1.16
N PRO A 79 10.90 -23.21 0.57
CA PRO A 79 9.65 -22.86 1.27
C PRO A 79 9.43 -23.62 2.60
N SER A 80 10.08 -24.79 2.75
CA SER A 80 9.90 -25.73 3.87
C SER A 80 10.27 -25.22 5.27
N GLU A 81 10.84 -24.01 5.41
CA GLU A 81 11.08 -23.42 6.75
C GLU A 81 9.77 -22.99 7.45
N TYR A 82 8.66 -22.84 6.72
CA TYR A 82 7.38 -22.34 7.26
C TYR A 82 6.29 -23.42 7.46
N ASP A 83 6.43 -24.62 6.88
CA ASP A 83 5.40 -25.68 6.93
C ASP A 83 5.12 -26.19 8.36
N ASN A 84 6.10 -26.06 9.26
CA ASN A 84 6.02 -26.42 10.68
C ASN A 84 5.20 -25.39 11.53
N CYS A 85 4.16 -24.82 10.91
CA CYS A 85 3.09 -24.01 11.52
C CYS A 85 1.72 -24.71 11.47
N SER A 86 1.57 -25.76 10.66
CA SER A 86 0.26 -26.28 10.22
C SER A 86 -0.44 -27.21 11.22
N ILE A 87 -0.77 -26.70 12.41
CA ILE A 87 -1.78 -27.34 13.28
C ILE A 87 -3.14 -27.21 12.59
N ARG A 88 -3.57 -28.27 11.90
CA ARG A 88 -4.94 -28.38 11.35
C ARG A 88 -5.95 -28.42 12.50
N CYS A 89 -6.63 -27.32 12.76
CA CYS A 89 -7.81 -27.28 13.62
C CYS A 89 -9.02 -27.93 12.92
N SER A 90 -8.96 -29.24 12.71
CA SER A 90 -10.10 -30.03 12.25
C SER A 90 -11.14 -30.15 13.36
N THR A 91 -12.16 -29.29 13.34
CA THR A 91 -13.29 -29.36 14.28
C THR A 91 -14.59 -29.05 13.56
N SER A 92 -15.18 -30.10 12.99
CA SER A 92 -16.51 -30.09 12.35
C SER A 92 -17.62 -30.10 13.41
N VAL A 93 -17.87 -28.95 14.03
CA VAL A 93 -19.01 -28.72 14.94
C VAL A 93 -19.69 -27.42 14.53
N ALA A 94 -21.04 -27.44 14.44
CA ALA A 94 -21.83 -26.27 14.09
C ALA A 94 -21.60 -25.16 15.13
N ASN A 95 -20.96 -24.06 14.73
CA ASN A 95 -20.43 -23.05 15.65
C ASN A 95 -21.45 -21.95 15.96
N GLU A 96 -22.68 -22.37 16.30
CA GLU A 96 -23.81 -21.50 16.66
C GLU A 96 -23.59 -20.84 18.02
N GLY A 97 -22.75 -19.80 18.05
CA GLY A 97 -22.46 -19.02 19.25
C GLY A 97 -21.20 -18.17 19.18
N ARG A 98 -20.25 -18.47 18.29
CA ARG A 98 -19.04 -17.66 18.13
C ARG A 98 -19.36 -16.38 17.36
N SER A 99 -19.25 -15.23 18.03
CA SER A 99 -19.37 -13.90 17.40
C SER A 99 -18.46 -13.80 16.17
N SER A 100 -19.01 -13.38 15.03
CA SER A 100 -18.23 -13.30 13.79
C SER A 100 -17.03 -12.38 13.97
N VAL A 101 -15.86 -12.84 13.53
CA VAL A 101 -14.59 -12.12 13.66
C VAL A 101 -14.59 -10.81 12.84
N VAL A 102 -15.50 -10.69 11.85
CA VAL A 102 -15.76 -9.47 11.08
C VAL A 102 -17.26 -9.20 11.03
N THR A 103 -17.70 -8.07 11.60
CA THR A 103 -19.09 -7.77 11.97
C THR A 103 -19.72 -6.70 11.07
N GLY A 104 -20.98 -6.34 11.34
CA GLY A 104 -21.69 -5.26 10.62
C GLY A 104 -21.12 -3.87 10.91
N GLU A 105 -20.48 -3.69 12.07
CA GLU A 105 -19.80 -2.46 12.49
C GLU A 105 -18.53 -2.22 11.66
N ASP A 106 -17.78 -3.28 11.33
CA ASP A 106 -16.63 -3.17 10.41
C ASP A 106 -17.07 -2.75 9.00
N LEU A 107 -18.18 -3.32 8.52
CA LEU A 107 -18.78 -2.93 7.25
C LEU A 107 -19.23 -1.47 7.27
N LYS A 108 -19.89 -1.03 8.36
CA LYS A 108 -20.29 0.37 8.54
C LYS A 108 -19.08 1.30 8.50
N HIS A 109 -17.98 0.94 9.16
CA HIS A 109 -16.75 1.73 9.17
C HIS A 109 -16.14 1.85 7.76
N LEU A 110 -16.07 0.75 7.00
CA LEU A 110 -15.64 0.77 5.61
C LEU A 110 -16.57 1.63 4.73
N TRP A 111 -17.88 1.56 4.94
CA TRP A 111 -18.85 2.40 4.21
C TRP A 111 -18.70 3.89 4.55
N GLN A 112 -18.51 4.25 5.83
CA GLN A 112 -18.20 5.63 6.25
C GLN A 112 -16.91 6.14 5.59
N LEU A 113 -15.86 5.31 5.48
CA LEU A 113 -14.62 5.67 4.78
C LEU A 113 -14.83 5.89 3.26
N VAL A 114 -15.58 5.01 2.59
CA VAL A 114 -15.91 5.12 1.15
C VAL A 114 -16.70 6.39 0.86
N GLU A 115 -17.68 6.72 1.71
CA GLU A 115 -18.50 7.93 1.62
C GLU A 115 -17.78 9.20 2.09
N MET A 116 -16.56 9.10 2.63
CA MET A 116 -15.81 10.20 3.27
C MET A 116 -16.57 10.86 4.44
N ARG A 117 -17.34 10.05 5.19
CA ARG A 117 -18.14 10.43 6.38
C ARG A 117 -17.56 9.88 7.69
N ASP A 118 -16.31 9.41 7.69
CA ASP A 118 -15.64 8.78 8.82
C ASP A 118 -15.18 9.76 9.92
N GLY A 119 -15.32 11.07 9.72
CA GLY A 119 -14.95 12.11 10.67
C GLY A 119 -13.44 12.31 10.89
N GLY A 120 -12.58 11.50 10.25
CA GLY A 120 -11.13 11.62 10.34
C GLY A 120 -10.57 12.81 9.54
N PRO A 121 -9.26 13.11 9.69
CA PRO A 121 -8.63 14.26 9.05
C PRO A 121 -8.70 14.26 7.51
N THR A 122 -8.51 15.43 6.91
CA THR A 122 -8.48 15.63 5.45
C THR A 122 -7.39 14.80 4.78
N TRP A 123 -7.76 14.13 3.69
CA TRP A 123 -6.85 13.35 2.84
C TRP A 123 -5.90 14.24 2.04
N MET A 124 -4.60 14.21 2.37
CA MET A 124 -3.55 14.91 1.62
C MET A 124 -3.14 14.09 0.39
N HIS A 125 -3.19 14.69 -0.81
CA HIS A 125 -2.74 14.02 -2.03
C HIS A 125 -1.26 13.65 -1.98
N MET A 126 -0.92 12.43 -2.41
CA MET A 126 0.43 11.85 -2.32
C MET A 126 0.95 11.38 -3.68
N MET A 127 0.10 10.88 -4.57
CA MET A 127 0.52 10.30 -5.85
C MET A 127 -0.61 10.24 -6.88
N ASP A 128 -0.30 10.66 -8.10
CA ASP A 128 -1.07 10.42 -9.32
C ASP A 128 -0.14 9.69 -10.31
N ARG A 129 -0.60 8.54 -10.84
CA ARG A 129 0.10 7.70 -11.83
C ARG A 129 -0.90 6.98 -12.73
N SER A 130 -0.46 6.66 -13.95
CA SER A 130 -1.20 5.75 -14.84
C SER A 130 -0.30 4.90 -15.74
N THR A 131 -0.85 3.77 -16.19
CA THR A 131 -0.43 3.02 -17.37
C THR A 131 -1.55 3.14 -18.43
N PRO A 132 -1.45 2.54 -19.64
CA PRO A 132 -2.55 2.54 -20.60
C PRO A 132 -3.85 1.94 -20.05
N ASN A 133 -3.73 0.90 -19.22
CA ASN A 133 -4.84 0.07 -18.72
C ASN A 133 -5.21 0.31 -17.25
N MET A 134 -4.48 1.17 -16.53
CA MET A 134 -4.69 1.39 -15.10
C MET A 134 -4.42 2.85 -14.71
N SER A 135 -5.33 3.49 -13.98
CA SER A 135 -5.03 4.73 -13.24
C SER A 135 -4.89 4.45 -11.75
N TYR A 136 -4.14 5.29 -11.06
CA TYR A 136 -3.84 5.16 -9.65
C TYR A 136 -3.66 6.52 -8.97
N HIS A 137 -4.56 6.85 -8.06
CA HIS A 137 -4.46 7.99 -7.17
C HIS A 137 -4.22 7.51 -5.73
N ALA A 138 -3.41 8.22 -4.96
CA ALA A 138 -3.20 7.92 -3.54
C ALA A 138 -3.12 9.19 -2.68
N TRP A 139 -3.67 9.06 -1.47
CA TRP A 139 -3.68 10.08 -0.44
C TRP A 139 -3.19 9.50 0.89
N ARG A 140 -2.67 10.37 1.76
CA ARG A 140 -2.30 10.05 3.14
C ARG A 140 -3.01 11.01 4.10
N ARG A 141 -3.31 10.56 5.32
CA ARG A 141 -3.53 11.44 6.47
C ARG A 141 -2.80 10.89 7.69
N ASP A 142 -2.37 11.78 8.57
CA ASP A 142 -1.69 11.42 9.82
C ASP A 142 -2.66 11.75 10.97
N PRO A 143 -3.26 10.75 11.64
CA PRO A 143 -4.19 10.98 12.74
C PRO A 143 -3.45 11.40 14.03
N ASN A 144 -4.15 12.02 14.97
CA ASN A 144 -3.60 12.41 16.29
C ASN A 144 -3.10 11.20 17.11
N THR A 145 -3.65 10.01 16.85
CA THR A 145 -3.30 8.74 17.51
C THR A 145 -3.31 7.61 16.50
N GLY A 146 -2.31 6.74 16.55
CA GLY A 146 -2.16 5.62 15.60
C GLY A 146 -1.35 5.98 14.35
N PRO A 147 -1.09 5.00 13.47
CA PRO A 147 -0.19 5.14 12.33
C PRO A 147 -0.78 6.00 11.21
N PRO A 148 0.07 6.51 10.28
CA PRO A 148 -0.41 7.17 9.06
C PRO A 148 -1.38 6.28 8.29
N GLN A 149 -2.52 6.85 7.91
CA GLN A 149 -3.55 6.18 7.14
C GLN A 149 -3.41 6.52 5.66
N TYR A 150 -3.72 5.57 4.80
CA TYR A 150 -3.65 5.69 3.34
C TYR A 150 -5.01 5.39 2.71
N ARG A 151 -5.39 6.19 1.73
CA ARG A 151 -6.48 5.91 0.78
C ARG A 151 -5.84 5.77 -0.60
N THR A 152 -6.27 4.79 -1.38
CA THR A 152 -5.88 4.67 -2.79
C THR A 152 -7.09 4.35 -3.65
N GLU A 153 -7.11 4.90 -4.85
CA GLU A 153 -8.15 4.70 -5.86
C GLU A 153 -7.45 4.16 -7.10
N THR A 154 -7.83 2.96 -7.53
CA THR A 154 -7.23 2.28 -8.68
C THR A 154 -8.32 1.90 -9.65
N VAL A 155 -8.26 2.37 -10.91
CA VAL A 155 -9.20 1.93 -11.95
C VAL A 155 -8.48 1.00 -12.90
N PHE A 156 -9.02 -0.20 -13.10
CA PHE A 156 -8.55 -1.20 -14.06
C PHE A 156 -9.47 -1.23 -15.29
N GLU A 157 -8.92 -0.96 -16.47
CA GLU A 157 -9.63 -1.04 -17.75
C GLU A 157 -9.86 -2.50 -18.17
N ASN A 158 -10.98 -2.79 -18.85
CA ASN A 158 -11.33 -4.14 -19.32
C ASN A 158 -11.34 -5.18 -18.17
N ALA A 159 -12.03 -4.85 -17.07
CA ALA A 159 -12.09 -5.68 -15.87
C ALA A 159 -13.48 -5.56 -15.22
N THR A 160 -14.04 -6.68 -14.75
CA THR A 160 -15.34 -6.68 -14.05
C THR A 160 -15.13 -6.73 -12.53
N ALA A 161 -16.05 -6.12 -11.77
CA ALA A 161 -15.98 -6.12 -10.31
C ALA A 161 -15.90 -7.54 -9.70
N LYS A 162 -16.52 -8.55 -10.33
CA LYS A 162 -16.42 -9.96 -9.92
C LYS A 162 -15.01 -10.54 -10.14
N MET A 163 -14.40 -10.28 -11.30
CA MET A 163 -13.04 -10.72 -11.61
C MET A 163 -12.01 -10.09 -10.66
N VAL A 164 -12.16 -8.79 -10.39
CA VAL A 164 -11.28 -8.05 -9.47
C VAL A 164 -11.48 -8.48 -8.02
N ARG A 165 -12.72 -8.75 -7.58
CA ARG A 165 -13.03 -9.33 -6.28
C ARG A 165 -12.29 -10.65 -6.05
N ASP A 166 -12.40 -11.59 -6.98
CA ASP A 166 -11.80 -12.92 -6.84
C ASP A 166 -10.26 -12.80 -6.85
N PHE A 167 -9.70 -12.02 -7.79
CA PHE A 167 -8.26 -11.74 -7.89
C PHE A 167 -7.63 -11.13 -6.62
N PHE A 168 -8.33 -10.20 -5.95
CA PHE A 168 -7.82 -9.55 -4.73
C PHE A 168 -7.93 -10.45 -3.48
N TRP A 169 -8.68 -11.55 -3.55
CA TRP A 169 -8.92 -12.49 -2.44
C TRP A 169 -8.19 -13.84 -2.63
N ASP A 170 -7.76 -14.17 -3.84
CA ASP A 170 -7.07 -15.42 -4.21
C ASP A 170 -5.62 -15.48 -3.68
N ASP A 171 -5.48 -15.85 -2.40
CA ASP A 171 -4.18 -16.00 -1.73
C ASP A 171 -3.29 -17.07 -2.40
N GLU A 172 -3.88 -18.14 -2.94
CA GLU A 172 -3.14 -19.18 -3.66
C GLU A 172 -2.59 -18.69 -5.01
N PHE A 173 -3.29 -17.77 -5.68
CA PHE A 173 -2.77 -17.11 -6.90
C PHE A 173 -1.76 -15.99 -6.57
N ARG A 174 -1.89 -15.33 -5.42
CA ARG A 174 -1.13 -14.11 -5.05
C ARG A 174 0.40 -14.21 -5.21
N PRO A 175 1.10 -15.31 -4.87
CA PRO A 175 2.54 -15.46 -5.08
C PRO A 175 2.98 -15.42 -6.56
N LYS A 176 2.07 -15.59 -7.53
CA LYS A 176 2.37 -15.48 -8.97
C LYS A 176 2.69 -14.04 -9.41
N TRP A 177 2.41 -13.03 -8.58
CA TRP A 177 2.65 -11.62 -8.92
C TRP A 177 3.14 -10.72 -7.76
N ASP A 178 2.92 -11.10 -6.49
CA ASP A 178 3.38 -10.35 -5.31
C ASP A 178 4.51 -11.09 -4.58
N ASP A 179 5.76 -10.81 -4.97
CA ASP A 179 6.97 -11.40 -4.39
C ASP A 179 7.10 -11.23 -2.86
N MET A 180 6.37 -10.27 -2.28
CA MET A 180 6.39 -9.98 -0.84
C MET A 180 5.53 -10.94 -0.02
N LEU A 181 4.62 -11.72 -0.59
CA LEU A 181 3.93 -12.78 0.16
C LEU A 181 4.87 -13.99 0.25
N ALA A 182 5.35 -14.31 1.47
CA ALA A 182 6.21 -15.47 1.72
C ALA A 182 5.39 -16.74 1.96
N TYR A 183 4.28 -16.59 2.67
CA TYR A 183 3.42 -17.68 3.13
C TYR A 183 2.00 -17.15 3.32
N SER A 184 1.02 -17.99 3.04
CA SER A 184 -0.39 -17.77 3.35
C SER A 184 -1.07 -19.09 3.66
N ALA A 185 -1.98 -19.11 4.65
CA ALA A 185 -2.79 -20.27 4.99
C ALA A 185 -4.15 -19.86 5.58
N THR A 186 -5.21 -20.57 5.22
CA THR A 186 -6.53 -20.46 5.86
C THR A 186 -6.52 -21.22 7.19
N ILE A 187 -6.93 -20.54 8.26
CA ILE A 187 -6.99 -21.07 9.64
C ILE A 187 -8.41 -21.48 9.97
N GLU A 188 -9.38 -20.61 9.62
CA GLU A 188 -10.82 -20.82 9.81
C GLU A 188 -11.55 -20.26 8.59
N GLU A 189 -12.65 -20.90 8.19
CA GLU A 189 -13.56 -20.41 7.15
C GLU A 189 -15.03 -20.70 7.50
N CYS A 190 -15.94 -19.86 7.02
CA CYS A 190 -17.38 -19.99 7.23
C CYS A 190 -18.13 -19.91 5.88
N SER A 191 -18.48 -21.08 5.35
CA SER A 191 -19.15 -21.25 4.05
C SER A 191 -20.55 -20.59 3.98
N THR A 192 -21.14 -20.22 5.11
CA THR A 192 -22.43 -19.50 5.17
C THR A 192 -22.29 -17.99 4.95
N THR A 193 -21.13 -17.40 5.29
CA THR A 193 -20.96 -15.93 5.34
C THR A 193 -19.81 -15.37 4.52
N GLY A 194 -18.92 -16.23 4.01
CA GLY A 194 -17.67 -15.83 3.34
C GLY A 194 -16.59 -15.37 4.31
N THR A 195 -16.79 -15.52 5.63
CA THR A 195 -15.80 -15.12 6.63
C THR A 195 -14.61 -16.08 6.60
N MET A 196 -13.39 -15.54 6.58
CA MET A 196 -12.16 -16.31 6.73
C MET A 196 -11.29 -15.68 7.82
N VAL A 197 -10.48 -16.51 8.48
CA VAL A 197 -9.33 -16.09 9.28
C VAL A 197 -8.09 -16.71 8.65
N VAL A 198 -7.13 -15.89 8.22
CA VAL A 198 -5.93 -16.34 7.48
C VAL A 198 -4.64 -15.89 8.15
N GLN A 199 -3.59 -16.71 8.08
CA GLN A 199 -2.23 -16.35 8.45
C GLN A 199 -1.47 -15.93 7.19
N TRP A 200 -0.89 -14.74 7.17
CA TRP A 200 0.05 -14.30 6.13
C TRP A 200 1.42 -14.02 6.75
N ILE A 201 2.49 -14.37 6.04
CA ILE A 201 3.84 -13.86 6.33
C ILE A 201 4.30 -13.04 5.13
N ARG A 202 4.66 -11.78 5.35
CA ARG A 202 5.17 -10.88 4.31
C ARG A 202 6.65 -10.60 4.49
N LYS A 203 7.40 -10.73 3.39
CA LYS A 203 8.83 -10.40 3.29
C LYS A 203 9.02 -8.91 3.48
N PHE A 204 9.97 -8.53 4.34
CA PHE A 204 10.41 -7.15 4.51
C PHE A 204 11.89 -7.00 4.10
N PRO A 205 12.39 -5.77 3.91
CA PRO A 205 13.80 -5.55 3.61
C PRO A 205 14.70 -6.14 4.70
N PHE A 206 15.77 -6.84 4.28
CA PHE A 206 16.64 -7.69 5.12
C PHE A 206 17.15 -7.09 6.45
N PHE A 207 17.17 -5.76 6.58
CA PHE A 207 17.54 -5.05 7.81
C PHE A 207 16.44 -5.06 8.90
N CYS A 208 15.29 -5.66 8.63
CA CYS A 208 14.21 -5.87 9.60
C CYS A 208 13.51 -7.22 9.37
N SER A 209 12.95 -7.82 10.42
CA SER A 209 12.35 -9.17 10.33
C SER A 209 11.03 -9.16 9.57
N ASP A 210 10.70 -10.25 8.88
CA ASP A 210 9.42 -10.42 8.19
C ASP A 210 8.21 -10.24 9.11
N ARG A 211 7.07 -9.85 8.55
CA ARG A 211 5.85 -9.51 9.31
C ARG A 211 4.82 -10.62 9.18
N GLU A 212 4.26 -11.03 10.31
CA GLU A 212 3.17 -12.00 10.38
C GLU A 212 1.86 -11.28 10.68
N TYR A 213 0.83 -11.62 9.93
CA TYR A 213 -0.51 -11.08 10.08
C TYR A 213 -1.47 -12.23 10.30
N ILE A 214 -2.35 -12.08 11.29
CA ILE A 214 -3.56 -12.90 11.39
C ILE A 214 -4.71 -11.99 10.98
N ILE A 215 -5.34 -12.30 9.85
CA ILE A 215 -6.30 -11.41 9.19
C ILE A 215 -7.68 -12.05 9.23
N GLY A 216 -8.63 -11.39 9.89
CA GLY A 216 -10.05 -11.67 9.74
C GLY A 216 -10.57 -10.92 8.51
N ARG A 217 -11.23 -11.62 7.58
CA ARG A 217 -11.73 -11.04 6.33
C ARG A 217 -13.13 -11.53 5.94
N ARG A 218 -13.93 -10.66 5.32
CA ARG A 218 -15.30 -10.95 4.84
C ARG A 218 -15.73 -10.00 3.71
N ILE A 219 -16.60 -10.46 2.81
CA ILE A 219 -17.17 -9.67 1.70
C ILE A 219 -18.69 -9.51 1.85
N TRP A 220 -19.17 -8.30 1.57
CA TRP A 220 -20.59 -7.98 1.37
C TRP A 220 -20.84 -7.48 -0.06
N GLU A 221 -22.01 -7.79 -0.63
CA GLU A 221 -22.44 -7.30 -1.96
C GLU A 221 -23.61 -6.32 -1.79
N VAL A 222 -23.52 -5.15 -2.44
CA VAL A 222 -24.45 -4.02 -2.33
C VAL A 222 -24.56 -3.37 -3.71
N ASP A 223 -25.74 -3.44 -4.33
CA ASP A 223 -26.03 -2.86 -5.66
C ASP A 223 -24.94 -3.16 -6.73
N GLY A 224 -24.38 -4.38 -6.69
CA GLY A 224 -23.31 -4.84 -7.59
C GLY A 224 -21.88 -4.44 -7.21
N SER A 225 -21.71 -3.64 -6.16
CA SER A 225 -20.42 -3.30 -5.54
C SER A 225 -20.07 -4.28 -4.42
N TYR A 226 -18.78 -4.55 -4.20
CA TYR A 226 -18.29 -5.44 -3.14
C TYR A 226 -17.53 -4.66 -2.06
N TYR A 227 -18.00 -4.76 -0.83
CA TYR A 227 -17.35 -4.20 0.36
C TYR A 227 -16.52 -5.31 1.03
N CYS A 228 -15.21 -5.24 0.83
CA CYS A 228 -14.23 -6.25 1.25
C CYS A 228 -13.49 -5.75 2.49
N VAL A 229 -13.87 -6.26 3.66
CA VAL A 229 -13.20 -5.91 4.93
C VAL A 229 -12.07 -6.89 5.20
N THR A 230 -10.89 -6.37 5.55
CA THR A 230 -9.81 -7.16 6.17
C THR A 230 -9.15 -6.39 7.32
N LYS A 231 -8.98 -7.04 8.47
CA LYS A 231 -8.40 -6.45 9.69
C LYS A 231 -7.56 -7.46 10.49
N GLY A 232 -6.64 -6.97 11.30
CA GLY A 232 -5.84 -7.77 12.23
C GLY A 232 -6.71 -8.31 13.37
N VAL A 233 -6.56 -9.59 13.72
CA VAL A 233 -7.42 -10.27 14.71
C VAL A 233 -6.65 -11.22 15.62
N SER A 234 -7.15 -11.41 16.84
CA SER A 234 -6.58 -12.34 17.81
C SER A 234 -6.95 -13.79 17.46
N CYS A 235 -5.94 -14.66 17.34
CA CYS A 235 -6.10 -16.10 17.16
C CYS A 235 -5.19 -16.84 18.16
N PRO A 236 -5.71 -17.28 19.32
CA PRO A 236 -4.90 -17.87 20.39
C PRO A 236 -4.18 -19.17 20.03
N SER A 237 -4.68 -19.91 19.02
CA SER A 237 -4.06 -21.15 18.52
C SER A 237 -2.77 -20.91 17.73
N ILE A 238 -2.47 -19.67 17.31
CA ILE A 238 -1.22 -19.32 16.61
C ILE A 238 -0.37 -18.40 17.50
N PRO A 239 0.46 -18.96 18.39
CA PRO A 239 1.24 -18.20 19.36
C PRO A 239 2.25 -17.26 18.67
N ARG A 240 2.49 -16.10 19.30
CA ARG A 240 3.43 -15.09 18.80
C ARG A 240 4.86 -15.62 18.81
N ARG A 241 5.52 -15.58 17.66
CA ARG A 241 6.97 -15.84 17.53
C ARG A 241 7.76 -14.54 17.64
N SER A 242 9.06 -14.62 17.95
CA SER A 242 9.98 -13.47 17.95
C SER A 242 10.36 -13.04 16.53
N LYS A 243 10.39 -14.00 15.60
CA LYS A 243 10.47 -13.81 14.15
C LYS A 243 9.54 -14.85 13.47
N PRO A 244 8.77 -14.49 12.44
CA PRO A 244 8.41 -13.12 12.03
C PRO A 244 7.77 -12.28 13.15
N ARG A 245 7.76 -10.94 13.02
CA ARG A 245 7.06 -10.04 13.97
C ARG A 245 5.57 -10.03 13.65
N ARG A 246 4.74 -10.49 14.59
CA ARG A 246 3.28 -10.29 14.55
C ARG A 246 2.93 -8.80 14.46
N VAL A 247 2.08 -8.43 13.51
CA VAL A 247 1.42 -7.12 13.40
C VAL A 247 -0.01 -7.26 13.89
N ASP A 248 -0.32 -6.66 15.04
CA ASP A 248 -1.65 -6.75 15.66
C ASP A 248 -2.59 -5.67 15.12
N MET A 249 -2.12 -4.41 15.09
CA MET A 249 -2.85 -3.32 14.46
C MET A 249 -2.62 -3.35 12.95
N TYR A 250 -3.59 -3.93 12.25
CA TYR A 250 -3.66 -4.00 10.78
C TYR A 250 -5.10 -3.70 10.33
N TYR A 251 -5.26 -2.84 9.33
CA TYR A 251 -6.50 -2.62 8.62
C TYR A 251 -6.18 -2.43 7.14
N SER A 252 -6.87 -3.17 6.28
CA SER A 252 -6.64 -3.10 4.84
C SER A 252 -7.93 -3.52 4.14
N SER A 253 -8.89 -2.58 4.04
CA SER A 253 -10.25 -2.85 3.59
C SER A 253 -10.59 -2.00 2.37
N TRP A 254 -11.35 -2.55 1.43
CA TRP A 254 -11.57 -1.92 0.13
C TRP A 254 -12.97 -2.12 -0.43
N CYS A 255 -13.44 -1.16 -1.22
CA CYS A 255 -14.65 -1.27 -2.03
C CYS A 255 -14.28 -1.50 -3.49
N ILE A 256 -14.99 -2.42 -4.16
CA ILE A 256 -14.83 -2.75 -5.58
C ILE A 256 -16.14 -2.45 -6.31
N ARG A 257 -16.11 -1.62 -7.36
CA ARG A 257 -17.31 -1.31 -8.15
C ARG A 257 -16.99 -1.17 -9.64
N ALA A 258 -17.98 -1.46 -10.48
CA ALA A 258 -17.88 -1.20 -11.91
C ALA A 258 -18.01 0.31 -12.18
N VAL A 259 -17.18 0.83 -13.09
CA VAL A 259 -17.15 2.25 -13.48
C VAL A 259 -17.00 2.38 -15.00
N GLU A 260 -17.33 3.55 -15.53
CA GLU A 260 -17.14 3.83 -16.95
C GLU A 260 -15.66 3.74 -17.35
N SER A 261 -15.40 3.13 -18.50
CA SER A 261 -14.05 3.06 -19.07
C SER A 261 -13.61 4.43 -19.60
N ARG A 262 -12.33 4.77 -19.48
CA ARG A 262 -11.76 6.05 -19.98
C ARG A 262 -11.89 6.24 -21.49
N ARG A 263 -12.35 5.22 -22.22
CA ARG A 263 -12.69 5.28 -23.66
C ARG A 263 -13.93 6.14 -23.95
N GLY A 264 -14.67 6.59 -22.92
CA GLY A 264 -15.76 7.56 -23.08
C GLY A 264 -16.99 7.03 -23.81
N ASN A 265 -17.21 5.72 -23.79
CA ASN A 265 -18.32 5.06 -24.49
C ASN A 265 -19.55 4.79 -23.59
N GLY A 266 -19.58 5.34 -22.36
CA GLY A 266 -20.65 5.13 -21.39
C GLY A 266 -20.79 3.70 -20.85
N GLN A 267 -19.85 2.79 -21.17
CA GLN A 267 -19.93 1.39 -20.75
C GLN A 267 -19.14 1.13 -19.48
N LEU A 268 -19.77 0.44 -18.52
CA LEU A 268 -19.18 -0.01 -17.26
C LEU A 268 -18.22 -1.21 -17.45
N THR A 269 -17.21 -1.04 -18.33
CA THR A 269 -16.19 -2.07 -18.66
C THR A 269 -14.87 -1.90 -17.91
N ALA A 270 -14.79 -0.91 -17.02
CA ALA A 270 -13.69 -0.73 -16.08
C ALA A 270 -14.14 -1.04 -14.64
N CYS A 271 -13.18 -1.27 -13.75
CA CYS A 271 -13.41 -1.56 -12.35
C CYS A 271 -12.57 -0.65 -11.45
N GLU A 272 -13.21 0.06 -10.54
CA GLU A 272 -12.55 0.85 -9.51
C GLU A 272 -12.35 0.00 -8.24
N VAL A 273 -11.21 0.21 -7.58
CA VAL A 273 -10.91 -0.27 -6.22
C VAL A 273 -10.53 0.91 -5.34
N LEU A 274 -11.38 1.23 -4.36
CA LEU A 274 -11.12 2.20 -3.29
C LEU A 274 -10.62 1.45 -2.05
N LEU A 275 -9.31 1.51 -1.79
CA LEU A 275 -8.64 0.84 -0.67
C LEU A 275 -8.31 1.85 0.45
N PHE A 276 -8.56 1.43 1.69
CA PHE A 276 -8.21 2.13 2.92
C PHE A 276 -7.30 1.24 3.77
N HIS A 277 -6.13 1.75 4.13
CA HIS A 277 -5.06 0.94 4.72
C HIS A 277 -4.28 1.67 5.83
N HIS A 278 -4.02 0.97 6.94
CA HIS A 278 -3.07 1.38 7.97
C HIS A 278 -2.57 0.19 8.81
N GLU A 279 -1.32 0.21 9.25
CA GLU A 279 -0.73 -0.86 10.09
C GLU A 279 0.41 -0.35 10.99
N ASP A 280 0.66 -1.04 12.12
CA ASP A 280 1.93 -0.92 12.84
C ASP A 280 2.92 -2.05 12.45
N MET A 281 3.74 -1.76 11.44
CA MET A 281 4.84 -2.62 11.01
C MET A 281 5.95 -2.79 12.08
N GLY A 282 5.94 -2.01 13.17
CA GLY A 282 7.08 -1.90 14.09
C GLY A 282 8.26 -1.15 13.47
N ILE A 283 7.98 -0.14 12.64
CA ILE A 283 8.97 0.75 12.01
C ILE A 283 8.57 2.19 12.36
N PRO A 284 9.50 3.08 12.76
CA PRO A 284 9.18 4.50 12.95
C PRO A 284 8.55 5.10 11.70
N TRP A 285 7.42 5.79 11.86
CA TRP A 285 6.51 6.09 10.76
C TRP A 285 7.11 6.96 9.64
N GLU A 286 8.15 7.74 9.91
CA GLU A 286 8.85 8.51 8.87
C GLU A 286 9.61 7.61 7.88
N PHE A 287 10.19 6.49 8.34
CA PHE A 287 10.81 5.51 7.44
C PHE A 287 9.75 4.73 6.65
N ALA A 288 8.61 4.41 7.26
CA ALA A 288 7.47 3.81 6.55
C ALA A 288 6.91 4.75 5.48
N LYS A 289 6.67 6.03 5.81
CA LYS A 289 6.24 7.08 4.87
C LYS A 289 7.24 7.30 3.73
N LEU A 290 8.54 7.27 4.02
CA LEU A 290 9.58 7.36 2.99
C LEU A 290 9.57 6.12 2.07
N GLY A 291 9.47 4.92 2.64
CA GLY A 291 9.37 3.66 1.90
C GLY A 291 8.15 3.61 0.99
N VAL A 292 6.99 4.02 1.48
CA VAL A 292 5.76 4.18 0.68
C VAL A 292 5.98 5.18 -0.46
N ARG A 293 6.46 6.40 -0.17
CA ARG A 293 6.62 7.45 -1.19
C ARG A 293 7.54 7.03 -2.36
N GLN A 294 8.55 6.21 -2.11
CA GLN A 294 9.49 5.73 -3.14
C GLN A 294 9.07 4.40 -3.79
N GLY A 295 8.59 3.44 -3.00
CA GLY A 295 8.36 2.05 -3.43
C GLY A 295 6.93 1.69 -3.86
N MET A 296 5.93 2.50 -3.47
CA MET A 296 4.51 2.18 -3.70
C MET A 296 4.20 2.00 -5.19
N TRP A 297 4.59 2.93 -6.07
CA TRP A 297 4.30 2.80 -7.51
C TRP A 297 4.98 1.57 -8.14
N ALA A 298 6.21 1.25 -7.73
CA ALA A 298 6.94 0.08 -8.23
C ALA A 298 6.28 -1.25 -7.83
N THR A 299 5.50 -1.25 -6.75
CA THR A 299 4.68 -2.36 -6.28
C THR A 299 3.32 -2.38 -6.99
N VAL A 300 2.56 -1.28 -6.92
CA VAL A 300 1.21 -1.15 -7.47
C VAL A 300 1.15 -1.45 -8.97
N LYS A 301 2.16 -1.07 -9.74
CA LYS A 301 2.22 -1.37 -11.18
C LYS A 301 2.30 -2.88 -11.51
N LYS A 302 2.56 -3.77 -10.53
CA LYS A 302 2.50 -5.24 -10.71
C LYS A 302 1.07 -5.78 -10.69
N ILE A 303 0.12 -5.03 -10.12
CA ILE A 303 -1.27 -5.49 -9.94
C ILE A 303 -1.95 -5.66 -11.31
N GLU A 304 -1.71 -4.76 -12.28
CA GLU A 304 -2.29 -4.84 -13.62
C GLU A 304 -1.86 -6.10 -14.40
N PRO A 305 -0.57 -6.43 -14.58
CA PRO A 305 -0.16 -7.68 -15.24
C PRO A 305 -0.53 -8.92 -14.42
N GLY A 306 -0.57 -8.83 -13.09
CA GLY A 306 -1.11 -9.90 -12.22
C GLY A 306 -2.58 -10.18 -12.52
N LEU A 307 -3.41 -9.14 -12.67
CA LEU A 307 -4.82 -9.25 -13.05
C LEU A 307 -4.99 -9.81 -14.47
N ARG A 308 -4.10 -9.48 -15.42
CA ARG A 308 -4.14 -10.09 -16.77
C ARG A 308 -3.78 -11.57 -16.76
N ALA A 309 -2.79 -11.97 -15.96
CA ALA A 309 -2.48 -13.38 -15.75
C ALA A 309 -3.67 -14.11 -15.11
N TYR A 310 -4.37 -13.46 -14.17
CA TYR A 310 -5.57 -14.00 -13.54
C TYR A 310 -6.72 -14.20 -14.52
N GLN A 311 -7.04 -13.18 -15.32
CA GLN A 311 -8.07 -13.25 -16.36
C GLN A 311 -7.82 -14.44 -17.30
N LYS A 312 -6.57 -14.60 -17.79
CA LYS A 312 -6.18 -15.70 -18.66
C LYS A 312 -6.30 -17.09 -17.99
N GLU A 313 -6.01 -17.20 -16.69
CA GLU A 313 -6.16 -18.46 -15.94
C GLU A 313 -7.63 -18.81 -15.62
N ARG A 314 -8.51 -17.81 -15.55
CA ARG A 314 -9.96 -18.04 -15.46
C ARG A 314 -10.58 -18.35 -16.83
N GLU A 315 -10.03 -17.81 -17.93
CA GLU A 315 -10.39 -18.17 -19.30
C GLU A 315 -10.05 -19.64 -19.65
N SER A 316 -8.97 -20.20 -19.09
CA SER A 316 -8.57 -21.59 -19.33
C SER A 316 -9.39 -22.64 -18.55
N LEU A 317 -10.56 -22.27 -18.01
CA LEU A 317 -11.47 -23.13 -17.24
C LEU A 317 -10.81 -23.88 -16.07
N ALA A 318 -9.71 -23.34 -15.51
CA ALA A 318 -9.09 -23.89 -14.32
C ALA A 318 -10.04 -23.76 -13.12
N SER A 319 -10.03 -24.75 -12.23
CA SER A 319 -10.79 -24.69 -10.98
C SER A 319 -10.37 -23.48 -10.15
N LEU A 320 -11.34 -22.86 -9.47
CA LEU A 320 -11.04 -21.82 -8.48
C LEU A 320 -10.18 -22.39 -7.35
N SER A 321 -9.31 -21.55 -6.79
CA SER A 321 -8.69 -21.83 -5.50
C SER A 321 -9.72 -21.76 -4.37
N GLN A 322 -9.37 -22.22 -3.17
CA GLN A 322 -10.30 -22.16 -2.04
C GLN A 322 -10.58 -20.71 -1.65
N SER A 323 -9.57 -19.82 -1.68
CA SER A 323 -9.82 -18.41 -1.40
C SER A 323 -10.64 -17.74 -2.51
N ALA A 324 -10.40 -18.03 -3.80
CA ALA A 324 -11.24 -17.49 -4.88
C ALA A 324 -12.69 -17.97 -4.80
N TYR A 325 -12.92 -19.24 -4.45
CA TYR A 325 -14.26 -19.78 -4.18
C TYR A 325 -14.93 -19.06 -3.00
N MET A 326 -14.22 -18.90 -1.88
CA MET A 326 -14.70 -18.17 -0.70
C MET A 326 -15.02 -16.69 -0.99
N ALA A 327 -14.35 -16.06 -1.97
CA ALA A 327 -14.68 -14.70 -2.43
C ALA A 327 -16.06 -14.60 -3.10
N GLN A 328 -16.55 -15.70 -3.69
CA GLN A 328 -17.86 -15.77 -4.32
C GLN A 328 -18.99 -15.88 -3.28
N ILE A 329 -18.69 -16.40 -2.09
CA ILE A 329 -19.60 -16.43 -0.94
C ILE A 329 -19.57 -15.05 -0.27
N ASN A 330 -20.55 -14.20 -0.58
CA ASN A 330 -20.67 -12.86 -0.02
C ASN A 330 -22.05 -12.62 0.60
N THR A 331 -22.09 -11.76 1.62
CA THR A 331 -23.34 -11.42 2.32
C THR A 331 -24.04 -10.27 1.58
N LYS A 332 -25.18 -10.54 0.93
CA LYS A 332 -25.93 -9.52 0.17
C LYS A 332 -26.71 -8.60 1.12
N ILE A 333 -26.61 -7.30 0.92
CA ILE A 333 -27.29 -6.27 1.73
C ILE A 333 -27.98 -5.24 0.83
N ARG A 334 -29.22 -4.88 1.18
CA ARG A 334 -30.00 -3.83 0.51
C ARG A 334 -29.43 -2.45 0.88
N ALA A 335 -29.20 -1.58 -0.08
CA ALA A 335 -28.47 -0.33 0.16
C ALA A 335 -29.15 0.64 1.15
N GLU A 336 -30.47 0.57 1.34
CA GLU A 336 -31.19 1.32 2.37
C GLU A 336 -30.81 0.90 3.80
N TYR A 337 -30.43 -0.36 4.02
CA TYR A 337 -29.93 -0.82 5.31
C TYR A 337 -28.59 -0.12 5.62
N LEU A 338 -27.66 -0.09 4.66
CA LEU A 338 -26.38 0.62 4.81
C LEU A 338 -26.56 2.12 5.02
N ARG A 339 -27.47 2.76 4.27
CA ARG A 339 -27.84 4.17 4.49
C ARG A 339 -28.37 4.39 5.92
N SER A 340 -29.22 3.50 6.44
CA SER A 340 -29.75 3.60 7.81
C SER A 340 -28.68 3.43 8.90
N LEU A 341 -27.69 2.55 8.70
CA LEU A 341 -26.55 2.41 9.62
C LEU A 341 -25.74 3.70 9.75
N GLY A 342 -25.68 4.51 8.69
CA GLY A 342 -25.07 5.85 8.70
C GLY A 342 -25.90 6.94 9.39
N SER A 343 -27.23 6.77 9.54
CA SER A 343 -28.12 7.82 10.08
C SER A 343 -28.23 7.83 11.61
N ASN A 344 -27.93 6.71 12.29
CA ASN A 344 -28.17 6.55 13.74
C ASN A 344 -27.22 7.33 14.66
N GLU A 345 -26.31 8.15 14.14
CA GLU A 345 -25.31 8.91 14.94
C GLU A 345 -25.80 10.29 15.41
N HIS A 346 -27.04 10.71 15.11
CA HIS A 346 -27.54 12.05 15.45
C HIS A 346 -28.90 12.09 16.19
N LEU A 347 -29.34 10.98 16.79
CA LEU A 347 -30.59 10.90 17.58
C LEU A 347 -30.34 10.49 19.05
N SER A 348 -29.52 11.30 19.75
CA SER A 348 -29.30 11.17 21.21
C SER A 348 -29.33 12.52 21.95
N LYS A 349 -30.21 13.42 21.51
CA LYS A 349 -30.70 14.56 22.32
C LYS A 349 -32.12 14.91 21.88
N SER A 350 -33.10 14.25 22.48
CA SER A 350 -34.49 14.72 22.55
C SER A 350 -34.70 15.29 23.95
N ASP A 351 -35.38 16.43 24.05
CA ASP A 351 -35.45 17.18 25.29
C ASP A 351 -36.33 16.48 26.34
N VAL A 352 -35.81 16.38 27.56
CA VAL A 352 -36.66 16.38 28.75
C VAL A 352 -36.87 17.85 29.08
N GLY A 353 -38.00 18.40 28.63
CA GLY A 353 -38.42 19.74 29.03
C GLY A 353 -38.93 19.72 30.47
N ASP A 354 -38.42 20.62 31.29
CA ASP A 354 -39.07 21.02 32.54
C ASP A 354 -38.93 22.54 32.74
N THR A 355 -39.86 23.14 33.48
CA THR A 355 -40.28 24.53 33.23
C THR A 355 -39.95 25.48 34.39
N SER A 356 -39.33 26.63 34.08
CA SER A 356 -39.24 27.76 35.02
C SER A 356 -39.10 29.10 34.28
N GLU A 357 -39.92 30.08 34.64
CA GLU A 357 -39.95 31.41 34.01
C GLU A 357 -39.12 32.44 34.80
N ASN A 358 -38.42 33.37 34.12
CA ASN A 358 -38.74 34.82 34.09
C ASN A 358 -37.62 35.67 33.42
N PRO A 359 -37.88 36.91 32.94
CA PRO A 359 -37.11 37.48 31.83
C PRO A 359 -36.32 38.78 32.09
N LEU A 360 -35.07 38.82 31.60
CA LEU A 360 -34.30 40.02 31.21
C LEU A 360 -33.14 39.54 30.29
N SER A 361 -32.66 40.25 29.26
CA SER A 361 -32.89 41.62 28.78
C SER A 361 -32.93 41.66 27.23
N LYS A 362 -33.31 42.81 26.63
CA LYS A 362 -33.32 43.02 25.16
C LYS A 362 -32.10 43.80 24.68
N ASN A 363 -31.72 43.55 23.41
CA ASN A 363 -30.90 44.36 22.51
C ASN A 363 -29.43 44.62 22.88
N ILE A 364 -28.56 44.43 21.88
CA ILE A 364 -27.71 45.51 21.32
C ILE A 364 -27.57 45.24 19.81
N SER A 365 -27.43 46.30 19.01
CA SER A 365 -27.58 46.26 17.55
C SER A 365 -26.38 46.83 16.80
N ARG A 366 -26.03 46.22 15.66
CA ARG A 366 -25.49 46.84 14.43
C ARG A 366 -24.44 47.97 14.62
N ALA A 367 -23.23 47.60 14.99
CA ALA A 367 -21.98 48.26 14.60
C ALA A 367 -20.89 47.15 14.53
N LEU A 368 -19.90 47.16 13.64
CA LEU A 368 -19.37 48.22 12.79
C LEU A 368 -19.28 47.79 11.31
N ILE A 369 -19.77 48.62 10.38
CA ILE A 369 -19.44 48.53 8.95
C ILE A 369 -18.80 49.87 8.54
N TYR A 370 -17.49 50.02 8.77
CA TYR A 370 -16.62 51.01 8.13
C TYR A 370 -15.15 50.57 8.31
N GLY A 371 -14.38 50.44 7.23
CA GLY A 371 -12.99 49.95 7.28
C GLY A 371 -12.51 49.26 6.00
N GLY A 372 -12.78 49.84 4.83
CA GLY A 372 -12.33 49.29 3.53
C GLY A 372 -11.08 49.99 2.98
N LEU A 373 -10.39 49.30 2.07
CA LEU A 373 -9.21 49.72 1.30
C LEU A 373 -7.96 50.10 2.11
N ILE A 374 -6.87 49.32 1.95
CA ILE A 374 -5.57 49.77 1.40
C ILE A 374 -4.61 48.55 1.23
N VAL A 375 -3.73 48.60 0.22
CA VAL A 375 -2.77 47.56 -0.23
C VAL A 375 -3.38 46.18 -0.57
N LEU A 376 -3.87 46.05 -1.80
CA LEU A 376 -3.85 44.78 -2.56
C LEU A 376 -3.00 45.00 -3.82
N ALA A 377 -1.70 45.27 -3.63
CA ALA A 377 -0.74 45.52 -4.71
C ALA A 377 0.70 45.31 -4.22
N CYS A 378 1.24 44.09 -4.38
CA CYS A 378 2.69 43.83 -4.35
C CYS A 378 3.07 42.46 -4.95
N SER A 379 2.33 42.00 -5.97
CA SER A 379 2.79 40.95 -6.87
C SER A 379 3.88 41.51 -7.79
N LEU A 380 5.01 40.81 -7.92
CA LEU A 380 5.98 40.84 -9.04
C LEU A 380 6.32 42.23 -9.64
N ASP A 381 7.57 42.68 -9.65
CA ASP A 381 8.68 41.93 -10.25
C ASP A 381 10.08 42.55 -9.97
N HIS A 382 11.12 41.82 -10.39
CA HIS A 382 12.39 42.28 -10.94
C HIS A 382 13.53 42.87 -10.06
N ARG A 383 14.65 42.12 -10.11
CA ARG A 383 16.07 42.55 -10.24
C ARG A 383 16.71 43.24 -9.01
N VAL A 384 17.69 42.63 -8.34
CA VAL A 384 19.09 42.37 -8.77
C VAL A 384 19.91 43.65 -8.96
N LEU A 385 20.69 44.01 -7.93
CA LEU A 385 21.94 44.83 -7.86
C LEU A 385 22.25 44.98 -6.34
N SER A 386 23.48 45.12 -5.81
CA SER A 386 24.82 44.62 -6.18
C SER A 386 25.74 44.69 -4.93
N LYS A 387 26.92 44.04 -4.93
CA LYS A 387 27.88 44.06 -3.80
C LYS A 387 28.86 45.23 -3.88
N VAL A 388 28.94 46.05 -2.83
CA VAL A 388 30.12 46.86 -2.41
C VAL A 388 30.01 46.93 -0.86
N PHE A 389 30.96 46.47 -0.02
CA PHE A 389 32.28 47.04 0.33
C PHE A 389 32.19 48.53 0.78
N ILE A 390 32.91 49.05 1.78
CA ILE A 390 34.15 48.61 2.46
C ILE A 390 34.21 49.12 3.94
N PHE A 391 35.33 48.88 4.64
CA PHE A 391 35.73 49.26 6.02
C PHE A 391 35.36 50.69 6.50
N GLY A 392 35.36 50.91 7.85
CA GLY A 392 35.28 52.27 8.44
C GLY A 392 35.43 52.40 9.97
N MET A 393 36.41 51.79 10.61
CA MET A 393 36.61 51.87 12.08
C MET A 393 37.14 53.25 12.55
N GLY A 394 36.48 53.91 13.51
CA GLY A 394 36.88 55.24 14.00
C GLY A 394 36.46 55.59 15.44
N ARG A 395 37.37 55.44 16.41
CA ARG A 395 37.21 55.91 17.81
C ARG A 395 37.22 57.44 17.92
N ARG A 396 36.44 57.99 18.86
CA ARG A 396 36.93 59.02 19.81
C ARG A 396 36.05 59.09 21.08
N LEU A 397 36.69 59.36 22.21
CA LEU A 397 36.02 59.57 23.51
C LEU A 397 35.82 61.07 23.77
N ALA A 398 34.81 61.40 24.58
CA ALA A 398 34.76 62.63 25.38
C ALA A 398 34.09 62.32 26.73
N ASN A 399 34.83 62.44 27.84
CA ASN A 399 34.33 62.22 29.20
C ASN A 399 33.90 63.54 29.85
N ARG A 400 32.71 63.56 30.47
CA ARG A 400 32.33 64.33 31.68
C ARG A 400 30.84 64.09 31.98
N GLY A 401 30.39 63.88 33.21
CA GLY A 401 31.13 63.71 34.47
C GLY A 401 30.17 63.61 35.68
N ASN A 402 30.75 63.46 36.88
CA ASN A 402 30.10 63.37 38.20
C ASN A 402 29.36 62.04 38.48
N GLY A 403 29.41 61.45 39.69
CA GLY A 403 30.30 61.72 40.82
C GLY A 403 29.64 61.57 42.18
N LEU A 404 30.38 61.00 43.15
CA LEU A 404 30.03 60.75 44.56
C LEU A 404 28.96 59.64 44.77
N SER A 405 29.08 58.76 45.78
CA SER A 405 30.16 58.58 46.79
C SER A 405 30.45 57.10 47.00
#